data_AF-A0AA35SN42-F1
#
_entry.id   AF-A0AA35SN42-F1
#
_cell.length_a   1.000
_cell.length_b   1.000
_cell.length_c   1.000
_cell.angle_alpha   90.00
_cell.angle_beta   90.00
_cell.angle_gamma   90.00
#
_symmetry.space_group_name_H-M   'P 1'
#
loop_
_entity.id
_entity.type
_entity.pdbx_description
1 polymer ?
#
loop_
_entity_poly.entity_id
_entity_poly.type
_entity_poly.pdbx_seq_one_letter_code
_entity_poly.pdbx_strand_id
1 'polypeptide(L)'
;MKELCVSAIVLLFVIAAADFATADGYCRYKRCRSGEVFDYSKCACKPATTQCRTNLRCRGGKVLNRATCKCECSNRIQCAAPKELNPSTCRCEGGIPQVSCKSDQFYNTRTRRCECKKKNCQRNQKQNSQTCDCQCSSTSRCKVGYVFNKDSCSCVCQRKSCPSSQVFDSRSCGCVCKEKSCPRNQNFNSRTCQCECANRPQCSRFQDFNPRTCQCECEQRQ
;
A
#
# COMPACT_ATOMS: atom_id res chain seq x y z
N MET A 1 -29.31 9.54 -95.47
CA MET A 1 -29.81 8.62 -94.43
C MET A 1 -28.72 8.57 -93.36
N LYS A 2 -28.73 9.45 -92.36
CA LYS A 2 -29.43 9.40 -91.05
C LYS A 2 -28.98 8.21 -90.18
N GLU A 3 -28.71 8.53 -88.90
CA GLU A 3 -28.44 7.66 -87.72
C GLU A 3 -26.95 7.29 -87.55
N LEU A 4 -26.23 7.46 -86.43
CA LEU A 4 -26.48 7.73 -84.99
C LEU A 4 -25.22 8.47 -84.41
N CYS A 5 -25.33 9.55 -83.65
CA CYS A 5 -25.69 9.67 -82.21
C CYS A 5 -24.50 9.46 -81.25
N VAL A 6 -24.05 10.59 -80.67
CA VAL A 6 -23.69 10.79 -79.24
C VAL A 6 -22.62 9.87 -78.64
N SER A 7 -21.45 10.42 -78.33
CA SER A 7 -20.98 10.59 -76.94
C SER A 7 -19.51 11.02 -76.91
N ALA A 8 -19.24 12.26 -77.34
CA ALA A 8 -17.88 12.84 -77.34
C ALA A 8 -17.49 13.51 -76.00
N ILE A 9 -18.26 13.32 -74.92
CA ILE A 9 -18.14 14.18 -73.72
C ILE A 9 -17.78 13.39 -72.44
N VAL A 10 -17.79 12.05 -72.45
CA VAL A 10 -17.54 11.29 -71.20
C VAL A 10 -16.09 10.80 -71.06
N LEU A 11 -15.22 11.00 -72.05
CA LEU A 11 -13.84 10.48 -72.02
C LEU A 11 -12.76 11.51 -71.63
N LEU A 12 -13.13 12.61 -70.95
CA LEU A 12 -12.17 13.62 -70.49
C LEU A 12 -11.88 13.59 -68.97
N PHE A 13 -12.47 12.66 -68.21
CA PHE A 13 -12.29 12.59 -66.75
C PHE A 13 -11.56 11.35 -66.23
N VAL A 14 -10.81 10.63 -67.08
CA VAL A 14 -9.92 9.55 -66.63
C VAL A 14 -8.51 9.74 -67.17
N ILE A 15 -7.97 10.96 -67.00
CA ILE A 15 -6.55 11.25 -67.23
C ILE A 15 -5.94 11.70 -65.91
N ALA A 16 -5.86 10.78 -64.94
CA ALA A 16 -5.12 10.98 -63.70
C ALA A 16 -4.84 9.62 -63.04
N ALA A 17 -3.96 8.81 -63.64
CA ALA A 17 -3.20 7.72 -62.98
C ALA A 17 -2.51 6.75 -63.96
N ALA A 18 -2.61 6.94 -65.28
CA ALA A 18 -2.03 6.01 -66.25
C ALA A 18 -0.71 6.52 -66.86
N ASP A 19 0.21 7.07 -66.06
CA ASP A 19 1.48 7.59 -66.58
C ASP A 19 2.50 6.49 -66.99
N PHE A 20 2.21 5.20 -66.78
CA PHE A 20 3.23 4.14 -66.94
C PHE A 20 2.79 2.83 -67.59
N ALA A 21 1.64 2.80 -68.27
CA ALA A 21 1.29 1.69 -69.15
C ALA A 21 1.78 2.00 -70.58
N THR A 22 2.47 1.05 -71.22
CA THR A 22 2.73 1.13 -72.66
C THR A 22 1.47 0.72 -73.43
N ALA A 23 1.34 1.15 -74.70
CA ALA A 23 0.20 0.85 -75.57
C ALA A 23 -0.12 -0.67 -75.69
N ASP A 24 0.85 -1.51 -75.33
CA ASP A 24 0.80 -2.96 -75.40
C ASP A 24 0.21 -3.62 -74.13
N GLY A 25 -0.18 -2.82 -73.12
CA GLY A 25 -0.80 -3.30 -71.88
C GLY A 25 0.17 -3.87 -70.83
N TYR A 26 1.48 -3.82 -71.08
CA TYR A 26 2.50 -4.32 -70.15
C TYR A 26 3.13 -3.18 -69.32
N CYS A 27 3.30 -3.40 -68.02
CA CYS A 27 4.04 -2.50 -67.14
C CYS A 27 5.54 -2.56 -67.46
N ARG A 28 6.17 -1.40 -67.72
CA ARG A 28 7.65 -1.34 -67.76
C ARG A 28 8.21 -1.29 -66.35
N TYR A 29 9.15 -2.20 -66.06
CA TYR A 29 9.91 -2.20 -64.81
C TYR A 29 10.55 -0.84 -64.55
N LYS A 30 10.35 -0.31 -63.33
CA LYS A 30 11.06 0.86 -62.82
C LYS A 30 11.77 0.54 -61.51
N ARG A 31 12.92 1.17 -61.32
CA ARG A 31 13.66 1.13 -60.05
C ARG A 31 12.94 2.01 -59.02
N CYS A 32 12.41 1.40 -57.97
CA CYS A 32 11.74 2.09 -56.87
C CYS A 32 12.73 2.65 -55.84
N ARG A 33 12.24 3.50 -54.93
CA ARG A 33 13.07 4.08 -53.86
C ARG A 33 13.45 2.99 -52.84
N SER A 34 14.47 3.27 -52.02
CA SER A 34 14.91 2.35 -50.97
C SER A 34 13.75 2.01 -50.03
N GLY A 35 13.41 0.72 -49.91
CA GLY A 35 12.27 0.24 -49.11
C GLY A 35 10.96 0.01 -49.88
N GLU A 36 10.96 0.16 -51.20
CA GLU A 36 9.80 -0.08 -52.07
C GLU A 36 10.08 -1.17 -53.12
N VAL A 37 9.05 -1.90 -53.54
CA VAL A 37 9.09 -2.91 -54.61
C VAL A 37 8.09 -2.56 -55.71
N PHE A 38 8.44 -2.84 -56.97
CA PHE A 38 7.57 -2.57 -58.12
C PHE A 38 6.47 -3.64 -58.24
N ASP A 39 5.21 -3.21 -58.25
CA ASP A 39 4.04 -4.06 -58.42
C ASP A 39 3.61 -4.08 -59.90
N TYR A 40 3.86 -5.20 -60.58
CA TYR A 40 3.49 -5.41 -61.99
C TYR A 40 1.98 -5.52 -62.25
N SER A 41 1.16 -5.69 -61.20
CA SER A 41 -0.30 -5.71 -61.36
C SER A 41 -0.92 -4.32 -61.32
N LYS A 42 -0.21 -3.35 -60.74
CA LYS A 42 -0.65 -1.95 -60.58
C LYS A 42 0.27 -0.95 -61.27
N CYS A 43 1.29 -1.43 -61.98
CA CYS A 43 2.38 -0.65 -62.59
C CYS A 43 2.97 0.44 -61.66
N ALA A 44 3.08 0.16 -60.35
CA ALA A 44 3.43 1.17 -59.35
C ALA A 44 4.37 0.61 -58.27
N CYS A 45 5.21 1.48 -57.70
CA CYS A 45 6.00 1.14 -56.53
C CYS A 45 5.08 1.06 -55.30
N LYS A 46 5.20 -0.02 -54.53
CA LYS A 46 4.52 -0.20 -53.24
C LYS A 46 5.55 -0.34 -52.13
N PRO A 47 5.19 -0.01 -50.87
CA PRO A 47 6.04 -0.31 -49.72
C PRO A 47 6.43 -1.79 -49.75
N ALA A 48 7.69 -2.10 -49.53
CA ALA A 48 8.12 -3.47 -49.35
C ALA A 48 7.44 -4.00 -48.08
N THR A 49 6.25 -4.58 -48.20
CA THR A 49 5.66 -5.41 -47.15
C THR A 49 6.71 -6.45 -46.84
N THR A 50 7.31 -6.36 -45.65
CA THR A 50 8.56 -7.00 -45.25
C THR A 50 8.61 -8.44 -45.76
N GLN A 51 9.15 -8.65 -46.96
CA GLN A 51 9.34 -9.99 -47.47
C GLN A 51 10.55 -10.50 -46.70
N CYS A 52 10.29 -11.27 -45.64
CA CYS A 52 11.34 -11.90 -44.88
C CYS A 52 12.25 -12.66 -45.84
N ARG A 53 13.57 -12.59 -45.64
CA ARG A 53 14.54 -13.35 -46.45
C ARG A 53 14.02 -14.78 -46.62
N THR A 54 13.85 -15.22 -47.87
CA THR A 54 13.25 -16.50 -48.24
C THR A 54 13.94 -17.71 -47.60
N ASN A 55 15.19 -17.55 -47.17
CA ASN A 55 16.01 -18.56 -46.53
C ASN A 55 16.27 -18.32 -45.03
N LEU A 56 15.52 -17.42 -44.38
CA LEU A 56 15.68 -17.16 -42.94
C LEU A 56 15.19 -18.36 -42.14
N ARG A 57 16.12 -19.23 -41.72
CA ARG A 57 15.85 -20.35 -40.81
C ARG A 57 16.02 -19.92 -39.36
N CYS A 58 14.95 -20.07 -38.59
CA CYS A 58 14.96 -19.82 -37.16
C CYS A 58 15.64 -20.97 -36.41
N ARG A 59 16.52 -20.63 -35.46
CA ARG A 59 17.23 -21.62 -34.62
C ARG A 59 16.42 -21.92 -33.35
N GLY A 60 16.64 -23.10 -32.77
CA GLY A 60 16.08 -23.47 -31.46
C GLY A 60 14.56 -23.70 -31.45
N GLY A 61 14.00 -24.32 -32.50
CA GLY A 61 12.58 -24.69 -32.55
C GLY A 61 11.60 -23.53 -32.77
N LYS A 62 12.11 -22.32 -33.05
CA LYS A 62 11.31 -21.13 -33.35
C LYS A 62 10.77 -21.15 -34.77
N VAL A 63 9.63 -20.52 -34.99
CA VAL A 63 8.98 -20.32 -36.29
C VAL A 63 9.09 -18.87 -36.73
N LEU A 64 9.24 -18.64 -38.04
CA LEU A 64 9.34 -17.29 -38.59
C LEU A 64 7.94 -16.68 -38.68
N ASN A 65 7.72 -15.59 -37.94
CA ASN A 65 6.55 -14.75 -38.12
C ASN A 65 6.71 -13.95 -39.41
N ARG A 66 5.90 -14.27 -40.43
CA ARG A 66 6.00 -13.66 -41.77
C ARG A 66 5.52 -12.19 -41.83
N ALA A 67 4.78 -11.73 -40.82
CA ALA A 67 4.34 -10.35 -40.74
C ALA A 67 5.41 -9.45 -40.09
N THR A 68 6.12 -9.96 -39.08
CA THR A 68 7.14 -9.20 -38.33
C THR A 68 8.58 -9.53 -38.71
N CYS A 69 8.80 -10.61 -39.47
CA CYS A 69 10.09 -11.22 -39.77
C CYS A 69 10.93 -11.57 -38.54
N LYS A 70 10.29 -11.83 -37.41
CA LYS A 70 10.93 -12.28 -36.16
C LYS A 70 10.77 -13.79 -35.98
N CYS A 71 11.77 -14.42 -35.37
CA CYS A 71 11.70 -15.82 -34.96
C CYS A 71 11.05 -15.91 -33.57
N GLU A 72 9.86 -16.47 -33.51
CA GLU A 72 9.02 -16.56 -32.31
C GLU A 72 8.68 -18.03 -32.03
N CYS A 73 8.28 -18.38 -30.81
CA CYS A 73 7.82 -19.74 -30.53
C CYS A 73 6.47 -20.00 -31.22
N SER A 74 6.21 -21.26 -31.57
CA SER A 74 4.94 -21.62 -32.20
C SER A 74 3.76 -21.40 -31.25
N ASN A 75 2.72 -20.72 -31.72
CA ASN A 75 1.46 -20.51 -30.98
C ASN A 75 0.69 -21.82 -30.70
N ARG A 76 1.15 -22.95 -31.25
CA ARG A 76 0.59 -24.28 -30.96
C ARG A 76 1.14 -24.89 -29.67
N ILE A 77 2.16 -24.29 -29.07
CA ILE A 77 2.72 -24.78 -27.81
C ILE A 77 1.84 -24.28 -26.67
N GLN A 78 1.05 -25.17 -26.10
CA GLN A 78 0.30 -24.92 -24.87
C GLN A 78 0.98 -25.63 -23.71
N CYS A 79 1.40 -24.88 -22.70
CA CYS A 79 2.01 -25.44 -21.50
C CYS A 79 0.93 -25.77 -20.48
N ALA A 80 0.99 -26.99 -19.91
CA ALA A 80 0.13 -27.37 -18.80
C ALA A 80 0.56 -26.59 -17.54
N ALA A 81 -0.39 -25.94 -16.87
CA ALA A 81 -0.15 -25.22 -15.63
C ALA A 81 0.51 -26.15 -14.58
N PRO A 82 1.51 -25.67 -13.80
CA PRO A 82 2.00 -24.29 -13.69
C PRO A 82 3.18 -23.97 -14.63
N LYS A 83 3.42 -24.77 -15.69
CA LYS A 83 4.55 -24.54 -16.60
C LYS A 83 4.25 -23.39 -17.55
N GLU A 84 5.23 -22.52 -17.77
CA GLU A 84 5.16 -21.37 -18.69
C GLU A 84 6.09 -21.61 -19.89
N LEU A 85 5.73 -21.07 -21.05
CA LEU A 85 6.55 -21.19 -22.26
C LEU A 85 7.75 -20.24 -22.18
N ASN A 86 8.97 -20.78 -22.16
CA ASN A 86 10.18 -19.96 -22.24
C ASN A 86 10.36 -19.45 -23.69
N PRO A 87 10.34 -18.12 -23.93
CA PRO A 87 10.41 -17.55 -25.29
C PRO A 87 11.78 -17.71 -25.97
N SER A 88 12.83 -18.05 -25.20
CA SER A 88 14.18 -18.27 -25.70
C SER A 88 14.40 -19.72 -26.15
N THR A 89 13.88 -20.69 -25.38
CA THR A 89 14.08 -22.13 -25.64
C THR A 89 12.88 -22.80 -26.31
N CYS A 90 11.71 -22.16 -26.32
CA CYS A 90 10.42 -22.74 -26.72
C CYS A 90 10.06 -24.04 -25.97
N ARG A 91 10.52 -24.17 -24.72
CA ARG A 91 10.20 -25.28 -23.83
C ARG A 91 9.26 -24.82 -22.72
N CYS A 92 8.34 -25.70 -22.33
CA CYS A 92 7.52 -25.50 -21.14
C CYS A 92 8.38 -25.79 -19.91
N GLU A 93 8.87 -24.72 -19.30
CA GLU A 93 9.71 -24.78 -18.12
C GLU A 93 8.84 -24.45 -16.90
N GLY A 94 9.29 -24.87 -15.71
CA GLY A 94 8.53 -24.66 -14.48
C GLY A 94 8.19 -23.18 -14.32
N GLY A 95 6.93 -22.83 -14.52
CA GLY A 95 6.48 -21.49 -14.23
C GLY A 95 6.60 -21.30 -12.72
N ILE A 96 6.76 -20.05 -12.34
CA ILE A 96 6.72 -19.67 -10.94
C ILE A 96 5.41 -20.27 -10.43
N PRO A 97 5.42 -21.15 -9.40
CA PRO A 97 4.16 -21.60 -8.82
C PRO A 97 3.33 -20.35 -8.57
N GLN A 98 2.03 -20.38 -8.88
CA GLN A 98 1.10 -19.30 -8.55
C GLN A 98 1.04 -19.22 -7.01
N VAL A 99 2.10 -18.70 -6.40
CA VAL A 99 2.25 -18.55 -4.95
C VAL A 99 1.46 -17.31 -4.62
N SER A 100 0.16 -17.52 -4.39
CA SER A 100 -0.70 -16.52 -3.79
C SER A 100 -0.27 -16.36 -2.34
N CYS A 101 0.46 -15.29 -2.05
CA CYS A 101 0.74 -14.91 -0.66
C CYS A 101 -0.54 -14.38 0.01
N LYS A 102 -0.60 -14.42 1.34
CA LYS A 102 -1.71 -13.81 2.08
C LYS A 102 -1.72 -12.29 1.85
N SER A 103 -2.86 -11.65 2.14
CA SER A 103 -3.05 -10.21 1.97
C SER A 103 -1.83 -9.40 2.44
N ASP A 104 -1.38 -8.47 1.59
CA ASP A 104 -0.24 -7.54 1.77
C ASP A 104 1.19 -8.13 1.76
N GLN A 105 1.33 -9.45 1.58
CA GLN A 105 2.63 -10.09 1.33
C GLN A 105 2.96 -10.09 -0.17
N PHE A 106 4.26 -10.04 -0.49
CA PHE A 106 4.76 -10.26 -1.84
C PHE A 106 5.63 -11.52 -1.88
N TYR A 107 5.59 -12.23 -3.01
CA TYR A 107 6.45 -13.39 -3.20
C TYR A 107 7.87 -12.94 -3.56
N ASN A 108 8.84 -13.22 -2.69
CA ASN A 108 10.24 -12.96 -2.95
C ASN A 108 10.85 -14.15 -3.71
N THR A 109 11.17 -13.96 -4.99
CA THR A 109 11.70 -15.00 -5.87
C THR A 109 13.12 -15.46 -5.49
N ARG A 110 13.90 -14.61 -4.80
CA ARG A 110 15.25 -14.94 -4.34
C ARG A 110 15.24 -15.85 -3.12
N THR A 111 14.38 -15.57 -2.14
CA THR A 111 14.26 -16.39 -0.92
C THR A 111 13.22 -17.51 -1.06
N ARG A 112 12.39 -17.46 -2.10
CA ARG A 112 11.24 -18.33 -2.37
C ARG A 112 10.20 -18.34 -1.25
N ARG A 113 10.00 -17.19 -0.59
CA ARG A 113 9.05 -17.03 0.51
C ARG A 113 8.14 -15.82 0.28
N CYS A 114 6.95 -15.87 0.87
CA CYS A 114 6.11 -14.68 1.02
C CYS A 114 6.68 -13.80 2.12
N GLU A 115 6.94 -12.54 1.78
CA GLU A 115 7.56 -11.56 2.67
C GLU A 115 6.71 -10.29 2.71
N CYS A 116 6.78 -9.59 3.83
CA CYS A 116 6.15 -8.28 3.97
C CYS A 116 7.11 -7.20 3.46
N LYS A 117 6.56 -6.17 2.80
CA LYS A 117 7.33 -4.93 2.57
C LYS A 117 7.67 -4.35 3.94
N LYS A 118 8.94 -3.99 4.13
CA LYS A 118 9.43 -3.44 5.39
C LYS A 118 8.72 -2.11 5.68
N LYS A 119 7.94 -2.06 6.77
CA LYS A 119 7.28 -0.85 7.26
C LYS A 119 8.07 -0.29 8.45
N ASN A 120 8.13 1.03 8.58
CA ASN A 120 8.66 1.69 9.77
C ASN A 120 7.57 1.72 10.84
N CYS A 121 7.59 0.74 11.75
CA CYS A 121 6.68 0.70 12.87
C CYS A 121 7.08 1.73 13.96
N GLN A 122 6.09 2.25 14.69
CA GLN A 122 6.35 3.17 15.79
C GLN A 122 7.05 2.48 16.96
N ARG A 123 7.51 3.26 17.95
CA ARG A 123 8.24 2.75 19.11
C ARG A 123 7.46 1.63 19.79
N ASN A 124 8.13 0.52 20.10
CA ASN A 124 7.58 -0.71 20.73
C ASN A 124 6.60 -1.55 19.86
N GLN A 125 6.34 -1.13 18.62
CA GLN A 125 5.62 -1.93 17.63
C GLN A 125 6.60 -2.78 16.81
N LYS A 126 6.17 -3.98 16.45
CA LYS A 126 6.88 -4.87 15.54
C LYS A 126 5.96 -5.24 14.40
N GLN A 127 6.51 -5.29 13.19
CA GLN A 127 5.77 -5.77 12.03
C GLN A 127 5.48 -7.26 12.19
N ASN A 128 4.21 -7.62 12.08
CA ASN A 128 3.75 -9.00 12.01
C ASN A 128 4.12 -9.57 10.64
N SER A 129 4.80 -10.71 10.60
CA SER A 129 5.23 -11.36 9.36
C SER A 129 4.09 -11.99 8.55
N GLN A 130 2.92 -12.20 9.17
CA GLN A 130 1.75 -12.81 8.52
C GLN A 130 0.76 -11.78 7.99
N THR A 131 0.48 -10.72 8.75
CA THR A 131 -0.47 -9.66 8.35
C THR A 131 0.21 -8.45 7.74
N CYS A 132 1.54 -8.35 7.85
CA CYS A 132 2.33 -7.19 7.40
C CYS A 132 1.99 -5.87 8.11
N ASP A 133 1.23 -5.92 9.21
CA ASP A 133 0.86 -4.76 10.02
C ASP A 133 1.77 -4.58 11.22
N CYS A 134 1.90 -3.34 11.67
CA CYS A 134 2.61 -3.01 12.89
C CYS A 134 1.70 -3.30 14.09
N GLN A 135 2.17 -4.17 14.98
CA GLN A 135 1.43 -4.55 16.19
C GLN A 135 2.33 -4.38 17.41
N CYS A 136 1.73 -4.13 18.57
CA CYS A 136 2.46 -4.13 19.82
C CYS A 136 3.07 -5.50 20.07
N SER A 137 4.36 -5.52 20.43
CA SER A 137 5.10 -6.77 20.65
C SER A 137 4.58 -7.58 21.84
N SER A 138 3.87 -6.92 22.76
CA SER A 138 3.23 -7.51 23.92
C SER A 138 1.86 -6.86 24.13
N THR A 139 0.79 -7.65 24.10
CA THR A 139 -0.48 -7.29 24.73
C THR A 139 -0.31 -7.52 26.22
N SER A 140 0.33 -6.57 26.89
CA SER A 140 0.61 -6.68 28.32
C SER A 140 -0.68 -6.53 29.13
N ARG A 141 -0.90 -7.46 30.07
CA ARG A 141 -1.88 -7.24 31.15
C ARG A 141 -1.35 -6.08 31.99
N CYS A 142 -1.98 -4.92 31.86
CA CYS A 142 -1.62 -3.76 32.67
C CYS A 142 -1.97 -4.01 34.15
N LYS A 143 -1.18 -3.43 35.06
CA LYS A 143 -1.49 -3.43 36.48
C LYS A 143 -2.81 -2.66 36.72
N VAL A 144 -3.49 -2.95 37.83
CA VAL A 144 -4.70 -2.21 38.24
C VAL A 144 -4.45 -0.70 38.25
N GLY A 145 -5.35 0.08 37.64
CA GLY A 145 -5.22 1.53 37.47
C GLY A 145 -4.51 1.98 36.18
N TYR A 146 -3.92 1.04 35.43
CA TYR A 146 -3.31 1.30 34.13
C TYR A 146 -4.16 0.72 33.00
N VAL A 147 -4.23 1.43 31.89
CA VAL A 147 -4.89 0.99 30.64
C VAL A 147 -3.82 0.86 29.55
N PHE A 148 -3.95 -0.17 28.72
CA PHE A 148 -3.05 -0.37 27.60
C PHE A 148 -3.35 0.63 26.49
N ASN A 149 -2.38 1.49 26.18
CA ASN A 149 -2.44 2.38 25.04
C ASN A 149 -1.84 1.67 23.81
N LYS A 150 -2.67 1.49 22.77
CA LYS A 150 -2.29 0.79 21.53
C LYS A 150 -1.31 1.58 20.66
N ASP A 151 -1.35 2.91 20.73
CA ASP A 151 -0.49 3.78 19.93
C ASP A 151 0.93 3.77 20.47
N SER A 152 1.09 3.92 21.79
CA SER A 152 2.40 3.88 22.47
C SER A 152 2.88 2.48 22.83
N CYS A 153 2.01 1.46 22.66
CA CYS A 153 2.22 0.08 23.10
C CYS A 153 2.72 -0.01 24.55
N SER A 154 2.10 0.77 25.44
CA SER A 154 2.50 0.86 26.84
C SER A 154 1.30 1.01 27.76
N CYS A 155 1.46 0.60 29.01
CA CYS A 155 0.46 0.82 30.05
C CYS A 155 0.56 2.28 30.52
N VAL A 156 -0.53 3.03 30.37
CA VAL A 156 -0.65 4.43 30.81
C VAL A 156 -1.66 4.53 31.92
N CYS A 157 -1.54 5.51 32.81
CA CYS A 157 -2.54 5.69 33.86
C CYS A 157 -3.91 6.03 33.25
N GLN A 158 -4.95 5.40 33.77
CA GLN A 158 -6.31 5.86 33.52
C GLN A 158 -6.55 7.13 34.34
N ARG A 159 -6.50 8.30 33.69
CA ARG A 159 -6.84 9.56 34.37
C ARG A 159 -8.30 9.48 34.82
N LYS A 160 -8.53 9.78 36.09
CA LYS A 160 -9.85 9.84 36.71
C LYS A 160 -9.99 11.13 37.49
N SER A 161 -11.20 11.67 37.57
CA SER A 161 -11.50 12.79 38.46
C SER A 161 -11.36 12.30 39.90
N CYS A 162 -10.60 13.04 40.69
CA CYS A 162 -10.42 12.74 42.11
C CYS A 162 -11.51 13.45 42.95
N PRO A 163 -11.94 12.82 44.06
CA PRO A 163 -12.82 13.48 45.03
C PRO A 163 -12.22 14.79 45.53
N SER A 164 -13.06 15.73 45.99
CA SER A 164 -12.61 16.99 46.58
C SER A 164 -11.51 16.76 47.62
N SER A 165 -10.45 17.58 47.53
CA SER A 165 -9.21 17.52 48.34
C SER A 165 -8.15 16.50 47.91
N GLN A 166 -8.43 15.61 46.96
CA GLN A 166 -7.44 14.70 46.38
C GLN A 166 -6.94 15.19 45.02
N VAL A 167 -5.67 14.94 44.72
CA VAL A 167 -5.05 15.20 43.42
C VAL A 167 -4.66 13.88 42.75
N PHE A 168 -4.76 13.85 41.42
CA PHE A 168 -4.33 12.68 40.66
C PHE A 168 -2.80 12.63 40.60
N ASP A 169 -2.22 11.54 41.10
CA ASP A 169 -0.79 11.27 41.01
C ASP A 169 -0.49 10.31 39.85
N SER A 170 0.31 10.76 38.91
CA SER A 170 0.68 10.00 37.70
C SER A 170 1.67 8.87 37.97
N ARG A 171 2.28 8.81 39.16
CA ARG A 171 3.21 7.73 39.53
C ARG A 171 2.47 6.51 40.09
N SER A 172 1.49 6.74 40.95
CA SER A 172 0.62 5.71 41.52
C SER A 172 -0.62 5.41 40.66
N CYS A 173 -0.91 6.23 39.64
CA CYS A 173 -2.15 6.20 38.88
C CYS A 173 -3.40 6.23 39.78
N GLY A 174 -3.30 6.98 40.88
CA GLY A 174 -4.28 7.04 41.95
C GLY A 174 -4.58 8.47 42.37
N CYS A 175 -5.62 8.63 43.18
CA CYS A 175 -5.90 9.89 43.84
C CYS A 175 -5.19 9.89 45.19
N VAL A 176 -4.40 10.93 45.45
CA VAL A 176 -3.62 11.09 46.66
C VAL A 176 -3.89 12.46 47.27
N CYS A 177 -3.75 12.57 48.59
CA CYS A 177 -3.81 13.86 49.25
C CYS A 177 -2.51 14.63 49.01
N LYS A 178 -2.63 15.93 48.75
CA LYS A 178 -1.48 16.81 48.44
C LYS A 178 -0.58 17.02 49.66
N GLU A 179 -1.18 17.15 50.84
CA GLU A 179 -0.49 17.23 52.13
C GLU A 179 -0.89 16.04 53.00
N LYS A 180 0.09 15.48 53.73
CA LYS A 180 -0.10 14.37 54.67
C LYS A 180 0.36 14.73 56.09
N SER A 181 0.90 15.93 56.27
CA SER A 181 1.41 16.44 57.53
C SER A 181 0.32 17.25 58.22
N CYS A 182 0.03 16.91 59.47
CA CYS A 182 -0.90 17.65 60.30
C CYS A 182 -0.18 18.41 61.41
N PRO A 183 -0.78 19.52 61.90
CA PRO A 183 -0.34 20.17 63.12
C PRO A 183 -0.28 19.21 64.32
N ARG A 184 0.48 19.58 65.35
CA ARG A 184 0.64 18.78 66.56
C ARG A 184 -0.73 18.47 67.18
N ASN A 185 -0.92 17.24 67.64
CA ASN A 185 -2.17 16.69 68.22
C ASN A 185 -3.33 16.43 67.22
N GLN A 186 -3.10 16.58 65.91
CA GLN A 186 -4.06 16.19 64.87
C GLN A 186 -3.61 14.91 64.15
N ASN A 187 -4.56 14.06 63.80
CA ASN A 187 -4.37 12.89 62.97
C ASN A 187 -4.82 13.18 61.54
N PHE A 188 -4.04 12.67 60.58
CA PHE A 188 -4.37 12.82 59.17
C PHE A 188 -5.42 11.79 58.74
N ASN A 189 -6.57 12.26 58.25
CA ASN A 189 -7.60 11.42 57.65
C ASN A 189 -7.32 11.25 56.15
N SER A 190 -6.88 10.06 55.76
CA SER A 190 -6.52 9.73 54.37
C SER A 190 -7.70 9.67 53.40
N ARG A 191 -8.95 9.63 53.89
CA ARG A 191 -10.15 9.65 53.05
C ARG A 191 -10.58 11.07 52.70
N THR A 192 -10.61 11.96 53.69
CA THR A 192 -11.03 13.37 53.53
C THR A 192 -9.88 14.30 53.15
N CYS A 193 -8.63 13.84 53.29
CA CYS A 193 -7.42 14.66 53.21
C CYS A 193 -7.43 15.84 54.18
N GLN A 194 -8.06 15.67 55.34
CA GLN A 194 -8.15 16.67 56.39
C GLN A 194 -7.47 16.19 57.66
N CYS A 195 -7.01 17.15 58.45
CA CYS A 195 -6.46 16.89 59.77
C CYS A 195 -7.56 17.02 60.81
N GLU A 196 -7.71 15.99 61.63
CA GLU A 196 -8.78 15.86 62.61
C GLU A 196 -8.16 15.58 63.98
N CYS A 197 -8.73 16.17 65.04
CA CYS A 197 -8.27 15.89 66.39
C CYS A 197 -8.53 14.44 66.75
N ALA A 198 -7.52 13.74 67.28
CA ALA A 198 -7.64 12.34 67.68
C ALA A 198 -8.75 12.13 68.72
N ASN A 199 -8.91 13.11 69.62
CA ASN A 199 -9.95 13.15 70.62
C ASN A 199 -10.52 14.57 70.69
N ARG A 200 -11.82 14.66 70.99
CA ARG A 200 -12.49 15.91 71.34
C ARG A 200 -12.88 15.85 72.82
N PRO A 201 -11.95 16.16 73.74
CA PRO A 201 -12.23 16.08 75.17
C PRO A 201 -13.36 17.04 75.54
N GLN A 202 -14.14 16.65 76.54
CA GLN A 202 -15.10 17.54 77.16
C GLN A 202 -14.33 18.52 78.05
N CYS A 203 -14.35 19.80 77.69
CA CYS A 203 -13.64 20.84 78.43
C CYS A 203 -14.34 21.14 79.75
N SER A 204 -13.57 21.53 80.77
CA SER A 204 -14.09 21.95 82.07
C SER A 204 -14.90 23.25 81.96
N ARG A 205 -15.70 23.58 82.98
CA ARG A 205 -16.35 24.90 83.06
C ARG A 205 -15.30 25.99 82.85
N PHE A 206 -15.60 26.96 81.97
CA PHE A 206 -14.74 28.08 81.56
C PHE A 206 -13.60 27.78 80.55
N GLN A 207 -13.63 26.63 79.88
CA GLN A 207 -12.72 26.33 78.77
C GLN A 207 -13.50 25.94 77.52
N ASP A 208 -13.01 26.38 76.37
CA ASP A 208 -13.54 26.00 75.06
C ASP A 208 -12.55 25.13 74.29
N PHE A 209 -13.10 24.19 73.52
CA PHE A 209 -12.28 23.31 72.69
C PHE A 209 -11.78 24.06 71.45
N ASN A 210 -10.45 24.20 71.31
CA ASN A 210 -9.84 24.76 70.12
C ASN A 210 -9.58 23.65 69.07
N PRO A 211 -10.29 23.66 67.92
CA PRO A 211 -10.15 22.61 66.90
C PRO A 211 -8.82 22.67 66.14
N ARG A 212 -8.03 23.75 66.26
CA ARG A 212 -6.70 23.86 65.63
C ARG A 212 -5.59 23.28 66.49
N THR A 213 -5.68 23.37 67.81
CA THR A 213 -4.65 22.86 68.74
C THR A 213 -5.05 21.52 69.37
N CYS A 214 -6.33 21.13 69.24
CA CYS A 214 -6.94 19.97 69.87
C CYS A 214 -6.85 19.99 71.39
N GLN A 215 -6.91 21.19 71.98
CA GLN A 215 -6.78 21.42 73.41
C GLN A 215 -7.95 22.27 73.92
N CYS A 216 -8.25 22.13 75.22
CA CYS A 216 -9.17 23.01 75.92
C CYS A 216 -8.40 24.26 76.33
N GLU A 217 -8.83 25.42 75.84
CA GLU A 217 -8.19 26.70 76.08
C GLU A 217 -9.19 27.60 76.82
N CYS A 218 -8.70 28.43 77.74
CA CYS A 218 -9.55 29.44 78.37
C CYS A 218 -9.87 30.51 77.33
N GLU A 219 -11.11 30.95 77.26
CA GLU A 219 -11.53 32.05 76.41
C GLU A 219 -10.74 33.30 76.81
N GLN A 220 -9.81 33.73 75.97
CA GLN A 220 -9.14 35.01 76.19
C GLN A 220 -10.15 36.10 75.88
N ARG A 221 -10.79 36.65 76.92
CA ARG A 221 -11.53 37.91 76.81
C ARG A 221 -10.57 38.96 76.23
N GLN A 222 -10.81 39.35 74.99
CA GLN A 222 -10.29 40.60 74.43
C GLN A 222 -11.15 41.77 74.93
#